data_AF-A0AAV5EEI6-F1
#
_entry.id   AF-A0AAV5EEI6-F1
#
_cell.length_a   1.000
_cell.length_b   1.000
_cell.length_c   1.000
_cell.angle_alpha   90.00
_cell.angle_beta   90.00
_cell.angle_gamma   90.00
#
_symmetry.space_group_name_H-M   'P 1'
#
loop_
_entity.id
_entity.type
_entity.pdbx_description
1 polymer ?
#
loop_
_entity_poly.entity_id
_entity_poly.type
_entity_poly.pdbx_seq_one_letter_code
_entity_poly.pdbx_strand_id
1 'polypeptide(L)'
;MFLQLRDHIAQDQEKSDASKSQMEQLKAKIQGIENDILRMETSLDELRRLQGQINTKATERSTLFTLQQQRYAALSEENEDTDEELMEWQTKFEERIALLETKISKLGREMDDEAISSSSLTQSVNEVAREIVKLQAEADAHMSMKLERDSEIKKIFNKHNLGPIPESPFANDVALNLTKRIKSRLSDLENDLQEKKVLFLLFWNCY
;
A
#
# COMPACT_ATOMS: atom_id res chain seq x y z
N MET A 1 -120.02 50.56 65.66
CA MET A 1 -119.40 49.23 65.84
C MET A 1 -119.18 48.48 64.51
N PHE A 2 -120.19 48.35 63.64
CA PHE A 2 -120.06 47.59 62.37
C PHE A 2 -119.11 48.24 61.32
N LEU A 3 -119.03 49.57 61.26
CA LEU A 3 -118.15 50.30 60.33
C LEU A 3 -116.66 50.17 60.69
N GLN A 4 -116.29 50.30 61.97
CA GLN A 4 -114.90 50.17 62.44
C GLN A 4 -114.32 48.76 62.23
N LEU A 5 -115.15 47.72 62.37
CA LEU A 5 -114.74 46.35 62.12
C LEU A 5 -114.39 46.15 60.63
N ARG A 6 -115.16 46.79 59.74
CA ARG A 6 -114.98 46.71 58.29
C ARG A 6 -113.70 47.40 57.83
N ASP A 7 -113.36 48.54 58.43
CA ASP A 7 -112.11 49.26 58.14
C ASP A 7 -110.88 48.48 58.64
N HIS A 8 -110.95 47.84 59.81
CA HIS A 8 -109.86 47.01 60.32
C HIS A 8 -109.63 45.78 59.44
N ILE A 9 -110.71 45.14 58.97
CA ILE A 9 -110.64 44.02 58.02
C ILE A 9 -110.01 44.46 56.69
N ALA A 10 -110.39 45.63 56.16
CA ALA A 10 -109.81 46.15 54.93
C ALA A 10 -108.31 46.46 55.07
N GLN A 11 -107.90 47.04 56.21
CA GLN A 11 -106.50 47.33 56.51
C GLN A 11 -105.67 46.06 56.68
N ASP A 12 -106.20 45.03 57.35
CA ASP A 12 -105.52 43.74 57.49
C ASP A 12 -105.44 43.00 56.15
N GLN A 13 -106.44 43.13 55.28
CA GLN A 13 -106.41 42.61 53.91
C GLN A 13 -105.30 43.28 53.09
N GLU A 14 -105.20 44.61 53.13
CA GLU A 14 -104.17 45.38 52.42
C GLU A 14 -102.76 45.04 52.91
N LYS A 15 -102.56 44.91 54.23
CA LYS A 15 -101.27 44.45 54.81
C LYS A 15 -100.93 43.03 54.39
N SER A 16 -101.92 42.13 54.35
CA SER A 16 -101.76 40.75 53.90
C SER A 16 -101.34 40.70 52.42
N ASP A 17 -101.98 41.48 51.56
CA ASP A 17 -101.67 41.56 50.13
C ASP A 17 -100.28 42.18 49.88
N ALA A 18 -99.91 43.22 50.64
CA ALA A 18 -98.57 43.81 50.59
C ALA A 18 -97.49 42.81 51.04
N SER A 19 -97.73 42.08 52.13
CA SER A 19 -96.83 41.03 52.63
C SER A 19 -96.67 39.91 51.60
N LYS A 20 -97.76 39.52 50.94
CA LYS A 20 -97.74 38.51 49.87
C LYS A 20 -96.93 38.98 48.67
N SER A 21 -97.09 40.23 48.24
CA SER A 21 -96.30 40.82 47.15
C SER A 21 -94.80 40.87 47.49
N GLN A 22 -94.44 41.27 48.71
CA GLN A 22 -93.06 41.25 49.18
C GLN A 22 -92.47 39.83 49.22
N MET A 23 -93.26 38.84 49.66
CA MET A 23 -92.82 37.45 49.70
C MET A 23 -92.56 36.90 48.30
N GLU A 24 -93.40 37.23 47.31
CA GLU A 24 -93.16 36.84 45.92
C GLU A 24 -91.93 37.54 45.31
N GLN A 25 -91.69 38.82 45.64
CA GLN A 25 -90.45 39.50 45.24
C GLN A 25 -89.20 38.87 45.87
N LEU A 26 -89.25 38.49 47.15
CA LEU A 26 -88.14 37.83 47.83
C LEU A 26 -87.88 36.44 47.23
N LYS A 27 -88.92 35.67 46.92
CA LYS A 27 -88.76 34.39 46.21
C LYS A 27 -88.06 34.57 44.86
N ALA A 28 -88.48 35.55 44.06
CA ALA A 28 -87.84 35.83 42.78
C ALA A 28 -86.37 36.22 42.93
N LYS A 29 -86.02 37.03 43.96
CA LYS A 29 -84.63 37.37 44.27
C LYS A 29 -83.81 36.16 44.72
N ILE A 30 -84.37 35.32 45.59
CA ILE A 30 -83.72 34.08 46.07
C ILE A 30 -83.43 33.18 44.87
N GLN A 31 -84.41 32.96 44.01
CA GLN A 31 -84.24 32.14 42.80
C GLN A 31 -83.20 32.74 41.84
N GLY A 32 -83.12 34.07 41.75
CA GLY A 32 -82.07 34.77 41.00
C GLY A 32 -80.67 34.50 41.57
N ILE A 33 -80.52 34.61 42.90
CA ILE A 33 -79.25 34.35 43.60
C ILE A 33 -78.84 32.88 43.47
N GLU A 34 -79.77 31.94 43.61
CA GLU A 34 -79.52 30.51 43.45
C GLU A 34 -78.99 30.19 42.04
N ASN A 35 -79.57 30.79 41.01
CA ASN A 35 -79.09 30.65 39.63
C ASN A 35 -77.68 31.25 39.45
N ASP A 36 -77.40 32.39 40.09
CA ASP A 36 -76.07 33.01 40.06
C ASP A 36 -75.02 32.14 40.79
N ILE A 37 -75.39 31.51 41.92
CA ILE A 37 -74.53 30.56 42.65
C ILE A 37 -74.19 29.37 41.76
N LEU A 38 -75.20 28.74 41.15
CA LEU A 38 -75.00 27.61 40.22
C LEU A 38 -74.07 27.98 39.06
N ARG A 39 -74.23 29.19 38.48
CA ARG A 39 -73.34 29.69 37.42
C ARG A 39 -71.91 29.90 37.92
N MET A 40 -71.75 30.44 39.13
CA MET A 40 -70.44 30.63 39.76
C MET A 40 -69.75 29.30 40.06
N GLU A 41 -70.45 28.31 40.60
CA GLU A 41 -69.93 26.98 40.88
C GLU A 41 -69.43 26.30 39.60
N THR A 42 -70.23 26.36 38.53
CA THR A 42 -69.83 25.86 37.20
C THR A 42 -68.56 26.55 36.68
N SER A 43 -68.48 27.88 36.83
CA SER A 43 -67.30 28.66 36.42
C SER A 43 -66.05 28.31 37.26
N LEU A 44 -66.22 28.01 38.54
CA LEU A 44 -65.14 27.64 39.46
C LEU A 44 -64.56 26.26 39.09
N ASP A 45 -65.41 25.31 38.72
CA ASP A 45 -64.97 23.99 38.24
C ASP A 45 -64.21 24.09 36.91
N GLU A 46 -64.65 24.96 35.99
CA GLU A 46 -63.93 25.25 34.74
C GLU A 46 -62.52 25.82 35.03
N LEU A 47 -62.41 26.77 35.96
CA LEU A 47 -61.13 27.37 36.36
C LEU A 47 -60.19 26.33 36.99
N ARG A 48 -60.71 25.46 37.85
CA ARG A 48 -59.93 24.35 38.44
C ARG A 48 -59.42 23.39 37.36
N ARG A 49 -60.27 23.06 36.37
CA ARG A 49 -59.90 22.24 35.22
C ARG A 49 -58.76 22.87 34.41
N LEU A 50 -58.87 24.17 34.09
CA LEU A 50 -57.85 24.91 33.37
C LEU A 50 -56.53 24.99 34.15
N GLN A 51 -56.59 25.23 35.46
CA GLN A 51 -55.39 25.21 36.31
C GLN A 51 -54.69 23.86 36.29
N GLY A 52 -55.45 22.75 36.29
CA GLY A 52 -54.89 21.41 36.10
C GLY A 52 -54.15 21.26 34.77
N GLN A 53 -54.73 21.75 33.68
CA GLN A 53 -54.09 21.73 32.35
C GLN A 53 -52.81 22.57 32.30
N ILE A 54 -52.81 23.76 32.91
CA ILE A 54 -51.64 24.63 33.03
C ILE A 54 -50.50 23.90 33.73
N ASN A 55 -50.79 23.26 34.87
CA ASN A 55 -49.78 22.53 35.64
C ASN A 55 -49.20 21.36 34.83
N THR A 56 -50.03 20.58 34.16
CA THR A 56 -49.55 19.48 33.28
C THR A 56 -48.66 20.00 32.17
N LYS A 57 -49.07 21.08 31.49
CA LYS A 57 -48.26 21.69 30.40
C LYS A 57 -46.95 22.29 30.91
N ALA A 58 -46.93 22.86 32.11
CA ALA A 58 -45.72 23.39 32.72
C ALA A 58 -44.70 22.26 32.99
N THR A 59 -45.16 21.13 33.52
CA THR A 59 -44.33 19.95 33.74
C THR A 59 -43.81 19.38 32.42
N GLU A 60 -44.67 19.17 31.42
CA GLU A 60 -44.25 18.69 30.09
C GLU A 60 -43.16 19.57 29.48
N ARG A 61 -43.33 20.89 29.52
CA ARG A 61 -42.35 21.85 29.01
C ARG A 61 -41.02 21.78 29.77
N SER A 62 -41.05 21.65 31.09
CA SER A 62 -39.83 21.50 31.90
C SER A 62 -39.07 20.22 31.52
N THR A 63 -39.78 19.10 31.37
CA THR A 63 -39.18 17.81 31.01
C THR A 63 -38.56 17.86 29.61
N LEU A 64 -39.28 18.43 28.64
CA LEU A 64 -38.78 18.58 27.27
C LEU A 64 -37.53 19.47 27.21
N PHE A 65 -37.51 20.55 27.99
CA PHE A 65 -36.36 21.44 28.08
C PHE A 65 -35.13 20.72 28.64
N THR A 66 -35.29 19.93 29.72
CA THR A 66 -34.19 19.13 30.28
C THR A 66 -33.69 18.09 29.27
N LEU A 67 -34.59 17.39 28.57
CA LEU A 67 -34.22 16.41 27.56
C LEU A 67 -33.47 17.06 26.37
N GLN A 68 -33.90 18.25 25.96
CA GLN A 68 -33.23 19.01 24.91
C GLN A 68 -31.79 19.36 25.32
N GLN A 69 -31.58 19.85 26.55
CA GLN A 69 -30.23 20.14 27.06
C GLN A 69 -29.36 18.88 27.12
N GLN A 70 -29.91 17.76 27.59
CA GLN A 70 -29.19 16.47 27.60
C GLN A 70 -28.78 16.03 26.20
N ARG A 71 -29.65 16.18 25.20
CA ARG A 71 -29.31 15.86 23.81
C ARG A 71 -28.22 16.75 23.25
N TYR A 72 -28.26 18.06 23.51
CA TYR A 72 -27.20 18.96 23.06
C TYR A 72 -25.86 18.65 23.73
N ALA A 73 -25.86 18.33 25.02
CA ALA A 73 -24.65 17.91 25.72
C ALA A 73 -24.07 16.62 25.13
N ALA A 74 -24.89 15.59 24.90
CA ALA A 74 -24.45 14.34 24.30
C ALA A 74 -23.93 14.51 22.86
N LEU A 75 -24.57 15.37 22.06
CA LEU A 75 -24.12 15.66 20.68
C LEU A 75 -22.78 16.41 20.64
N SER A 76 -22.48 17.18 21.69
CA SER A 76 -21.19 17.86 21.84
C SER A 76 -20.08 16.89 22.23
N GLU A 77 -20.39 15.84 22.99
CA GLU A 77 -19.46 14.78 23.39
C GLU A 77 -19.17 13.83 22.21
N GLU A 78 -20.17 13.52 21.38
CA GLU A 78 -19.98 12.66 20.21
C GLU A 78 -19.14 13.31 19.08
N ASN A 79 -19.13 14.63 18.99
CA ASN A 79 -18.28 15.40 18.08
C ASN A 79 -16.96 15.85 18.74
N GLU A 80 -16.43 15.06 19.68
CA GLU A 80 -15.19 15.41 20.40
C GLU A 80 -13.98 15.54 19.47
N ASP A 81 -13.95 14.79 18.36
CA ASP A 81 -12.94 14.94 17.32
C ASP A 81 -13.08 16.33 16.69
N THR A 82 -12.20 17.24 17.10
CA THR A 82 -12.22 18.61 16.57
C THR A 82 -11.80 18.60 15.10
N ASP A 83 -12.27 19.60 14.34
CA ASP A 83 -11.80 19.82 12.96
C ASP A 83 -10.27 19.90 12.89
N GLU A 84 -9.61 20.36 13.96
CA GLU A 84 -8.16 20.45 14.07
C GLU A 84 -7.49 19.07 14.14
N GLU A 85 -8.03 18.14 14.93
CA GLU A 85 -7.53 16.75 14.98
C GLU A 85 -7.71 16.05 13.63
N LEU A 86 -8.87 16.22 12.98
CA LEU A 86 -9.12 15.68 11.64
C LEU A 86 -8.11 16.22 10.61
N MET A 87 -7.83 17.51 10.64
CA MET A 87 -6.83 18.14 9.78
C MET A 87 -5.41 17.63 10.05
N GLU A 88 -5.04 17.39 11.31
CA GLU A 88 -3.77 16.77 11.65
C GLU A 88 -3.67 15.34 11.10
N TRP A 89 -4.72 14.53 11.26
CA TRP A 89 -4.76 13.16 10.73
C TRP A 89 -4.65 13.14 9.21
N GLN A 90 -5.39 14.03 8.54
CA GLN A 90 -5.30 14.20 7.09
C GLN A 90 -3.88 14.58 6.66
N THR A 91 -3.28 15.57 7.32
CA THR A 91 -1.92 16.04 7.00
C THR A 91 -0.90 14.91 7.17
N LYS A 92 -0.92 14.21 8.31
CA LYS A 92 -0.02 13.06 8.58
C LYS A 92 -0.20 11.94 7.55
N PHE A 93 -1.44 11.71 7.10
CA PHE A 93 -1.73 10.71 6.08
C PHE A 93 -1.17 11.11 4.71
N GLU A 94 -1.37 12.36 4.29
CA GLU A 94 -0.84 12.91 3.04
C GLU A 94 0.70 12.91 3.02
N GLU A 95 1.34 13.30 4.12
CA GLU A 95 2.81 13.21 4.29
C GLU A 95 3.31 11.77 4.14
N ARG A 96 2.59 10.80 4.71
CA ARG A 96 2.93 9.38 4.61
C ARG A 96 2.81 8.88 3.17
N ILE A 97 1.78 9.30 2.44
CA ILE A 97 1.61 8.96 1.02
C ILE A 97 2.77 9.52 0.21
N ALA A 98 3.09 10.81 0.35
CA ALA A 98 4.18 11.44 -0.40
C ALA A 98 5.53 10.75 -0.13
N LEU A 99 5.80 10.36 1.12
CA LEU A 99 7.02 9.61 1.47
C LEU A 99 7.05 8.22 0.84
N LEU A 100 5.89 7.54 0.75
CA LEU A 100 5.81 6.23 0.11
C LEU A 100 5.97 6.33 -1.41
N GLU A 101 5.35 7.31 -2.05
CA GLU A 101 5.46 7.55 -3.51
C GLU A 101 6.90 7.86 -3.93
N THR A 102 7.61 8.69 -3.15
CA THR A 102 9.03 8.98 -3.41
C THR A 102 9.89 7.74 -3.24
N LYS A 103 9.60 6.90 -2.23
CA LYS A 103 10.31 5.62 -2.02
C LYS A 103 10.05 4.62 -3.15
N ILE A 104 8.81 4.48 -3.61
CA ILE A 104 8.45 3.63 -4.75
C ILE A 104 9.19 4.11 -6.01
N SER A 105 9.18 5.41 -6.27
CA SER A 105 9.87 5.99 -7.43
C SER A 105 11.37 5.74 -7.40
N LYS A 106 12.00 5.82 -6.21
CA LYS A 106 13.42 5.52 -6.04
C LYS A 106 13.71 4.04 -6.29
N LEU A 107 12.94 3.14 -5.67
CA LEU A 107 13.12 1.69 -5.85
C LEU A 107 12.88 1.26 -7.30
N GLY A 108 11.93 1.89 -8.01
CA GLY A 108 11.72 1.65 -9.43
C GLY A 108 12.95 1.95 -10.27
N ARG A 109 13.60 3.11 -10.05
CA ARG A 109 14.84 3.47 -10.75
C ARG A 109 15.99 2.50 -10.43
N GLU A 110 16.17 2.16 -9.15
CA GLU A 110 17.22 1.22 -8.74
C GLU A 110 17.04 -0.17 -9.37
N MET A 111 15.79 -0.64 -9.50
CA MET A 111 15.47 -1.89 -10.19
C MET A 111 15.81 -1.83 -11.68
N ASP A 112 15.50 -0.72 -12.36
CA ASP A 112 15.81 -0.54 -13.78
C ASP A 112 17.34 -0.48 -14.02
N ASP A 113 18.07 0.24 -13.18
CA ASP A 113 19.54 0.34 -13.24
C ASP A 113 20.21 -1.03 -13.02
N GLU A 114 19.70 -1.81 -12.06
CA GLU A 114 20.19 -3.17 -11.79
C GLU A 114 19.86 -4.12 -12.95
N ALA A 115 18.68 -4.00 -13.56
CA ALA A 115 18.30 -4.79 -14.74
C ALA A 115 19.23 -4.52 -15.93
N ILE A 116 19.58 -3.26 -16.18
CA ILE A 116 20.55 -2.87 -17.22
C ILE A 116 21.93 -3.46 -16.91
N SER A 117 22.37 -3.34 -15.65
CA SER A 117 23.67 -3.86 -15.20
C SER A 117 23.76 -5.38 -15.36
N SER A 118 22.71 -6.10 -14.96
CA SER A 118 22.59 -7.55 -15.13
C SER A 118 22.63 -7.98 -16.60
N SER A 119 21.95 -7.24 -17.48
CA SER A 119 21.99 -7.48 -18.93
C SER A 119 23.40 -7.30 -19.50
N SER A 120 24.08 -6.21 -19.14
CA SER A 120 25.47 -5.94 -19.56
C SER A 120 26.41 -7.05 -19.07
N LEU A 121 26.29 -7.48 -17.82
CA LEU A 121 27.13 -8.53 -17.26
C LEU A 121 26.90 -9.87 -17.97
N THR A 122 25.65 -10.20 -18.27
CA THR A 122 25.29 -11.39 -19.06
C THR A 122 25.94 -11.36 -20.43
N GLN A 123 25.96 -10.20 -21.09
CA GLN A 123 26.65 -10.03 -22.37
C GLN A 123 28.15 -10.27 -22.24
N SER A 124 28.81 -9.68 -21.23
CA SER A 124 30.23 -9.88 -20.98
C SER A 124 30.57 -11.34 -20.67
N VAL A 125 29.73 -12.04 -19.89
CA VAL A 125 29.90 -13.48 -19.60
C VAL A 125 29.86 -14.30 -20.89
N ASN A 126 28.91 -14.00 -21.78
CA ASN A 126 28.81 -14.69 -23.06
C ASN A 126 30.02 -14.44 -23.97
N GLU A 127 30.58 -13.23 -23.94
CA GLU A 127 31.78 -12.88 -24.70
C GLU A 127 33.01 -13.63 -24.19
N VAL A 128 33.25 -13.61 -22.88
CA VAL A 128 34.34 -14.37 -22.25
C VAL A 128 34.19 -15.88 -22.50
N ALA A 129 32.97 -16.42 -22.43
CA ALA A 129 32.73 -17.83 -22.72
C ALA A 129 33.12 -18.19 -24.17
N ARG A 130 32.85 -17.31 -25.15
CA ARG A 130 33.28 -17.51 -26.54
C ARG A 130 34.80 -17.47 -26.67
N GLU A 131 35.46 -16.54 -25.99
CA GLU A 131 36.92 -16.44 -26.00
C GLU A 131 37.59 -17.68 -25.41
N ILE A 132 37.06 -18.20 -24.31
CA ILE A 132 37.54 -19.45 -23.70
C ILE A 132 37.47 -20.61 -24.68
N VAL A 133 36.33 -20.80 -25.36
CA VAL A 133 36.16 -21.88 -26.33
C VAL A 133 37.14 -21.74 -27.50
N LYS A 134 37.35 -20.50 -27.98
CA LYS A 134 38.32 -20.22 -29.05
C LYS A 134 39.74 -20.56 -28.62
N LEU A 135 40.18 -20.07 -27.45
CA LEU A 135 41.52 -20.31 -26.93
C LEU A 135 41.76 -21.81 -26.64
N GLN A 136 40.74 -22.52 -26.16
CA GLN A 136 40.81 -23.97 -25.97
C GLN A 136 41.03 -24.69 -27.31
N ALA A 137 40.28 -24.33 -28.35
CA ALA A 137 40.44 -24.90 -29.69
C ALA A 137 41.84 -24.60 -30.27
N GLU A 138 42.35 -23.39 -30.07
CA GLU A 138 43.72 -23.01 -30.48
C GLU A 138 44.78 -23.82 -29.71
N ALA A 139 44.61 -24.02 -28.40
CA ALA A 139 45.51 -24.83 -27.58
C ALA A 139 45.52 -26.30 -28.02
N ASP A 140 44.36 -26.88 -28.31
CA ASP A 140 44.22 -28.27 -28.79
C ASP A 140 44.87 -28.45 -30.17
N ALA A 141 44.69 -27.48 -31.07
CA ALA A 141 45.35 -27.46 -32.38
C ALA A 141 46.88 -27.39 -32.24
N HIS A 142 47.38 -26.49 -31.39
CA HIS A 142 48.82 -26.39 -31.11
C HIS A 142 49.39 -27.68 -30.52
N MET A 143 48.67 -28.34 -29.61
CA MET A 143 49.09 -29.63 -29.05
C MET A 143 49.16 -30.72 -30.12
N SER A 144 48.18 -30.77 -31.02
CA SER A 144 48.17 -31.72 -32.14
C SER A 144 49.37 -31.54 -33.06
N MET A 145 49.68 -30.31 -33.47
CA MET A 145 50.87 -29.99 -34.27
C MET A 145 52.17 -30.34 -33.54
N LYS A 146 52.21 -30.14 -32.22
CA LYS A 146 53.37 -30.48 -31.39
C LYS A 146 53.61 -31.99 -31.37
N LEU A 147 52.56 -32.79 -31.19
CA LEU A 147 52.65 -34.25 -31.21
C LEU A 147 53.06 -34.77 -32.60
N GLU A 148 52.55 -34.16 -33.68
CA GLU A 148 52.95 -34.49 -35.05
C GLU A 148 54.45 -34.22 -35.27
N ARG A 149 54.91 -33.00 -34.95
CA ARG A 149 56.33 -32.63 -35.01
C ARG A 149 57.21 -33.61 -34.23
N ASP A 150 56.82 -33.93 -32.99
CA ASP A 150 57.59 -34.81 -32.12
C ASP A 150 57.63 -36.24 -32.67
N SER A 151 56.54 -36.71 -33.30
CA SER A 151 56.46 -38.00 -34.00
C SER A 151 57.40 -38.05 -35.21
N GLU A 152 57.43 -37.00 -36.04
CA GLU A 152 58.34 -36.91 -37.18
C GLU A 152 59.81 -36.92 -36.76
N ILE A 153 60.15 -36.13 -35.73
CA ILE A 153 61.50 -36.11 -35.16
C ILE A 153 61.88 -37.52 -34.68
N LYS A 154 60.99 -38.20 -33.94
CA LYS A 154 61.23 -39.58 -33.49
C LYS A 154 61.48 -40.54 -34.64
N LYS A 155 60.67 -40.46 -35.69
CA LYS A 155 60.79 -41.31 -36.88
C LYS A 155 62.15 -41.13 -37.56
N ILE A 156 62.62 -39.89 -37.73
CA ILE A 156 63.91 -39.60 -38.37
C ILE A 156 65.07 -40.11 -37.50
N PHE A 157 65.05 -39.81 -36.20
CA PHE A 157 66.11 -40.26 -35.28
C PHE A 157 66.22 -41.78 -35.23
N ASN A 158 65.09 -42.49 -35.15
CA ASN A 158 65.07 -43.96 -35.13
C ASN A 158 65.55 -44.55 -36.45
N LYS A 159 65.13 -43.99 -37.60
CA LYS A 159 65.52 -44.48 -38.92
C LYS A 159 67.02 -44.32 -39.20
N HIS A 160 67.63 -43.25 -38.69
CA HIS A 160 69.01 -42.89 -38.99
C HIS A 160 69.97 -43.02 -37.79
N ASN A 161 69.51 -43.62 -36.68
CA ASN A 161 70.27 -43.84 -35.46
C ASN A 161 70.98 -42.57 -34.94
N LEU A 162 70.26 -41.44 -34.90
CA LEU A 162 70.81 -40.13 -34.54
C LEU A 162 71.01 -39.93 -33.02
N GLY A 163 70.92 -41.00 -32.24
CA GLY A 163 71.11 -41.01 -30.79
C GLY A 163 69.81 -41.14 -29.99
N PRO A 164 69.91 -41.08 -28.65
CA PRO A 164 68.76 -41.21 -27.75
C PRO A 164 67.80 -40.03 -27.89
N ILE A 165 66.51 -40.30 -27.68
CA ILE A 165 65.43 -39.32 -27.78
C ILE A 165 64.68 -39.29 -26.45
N PRO A 166 64.31 -38.10 -25.93
CA PRO A 166 63.48 -38.00 -24.73
C PRO A 166 62.04 -38.49 -24.96
N GLU A 167 61.26 -38.55 -23.89
CA GLU A 167 59.82 -38.83 -23.97
C GLU A 167 59.04 -37.63 -24.54
N SER A 168 57.92 -37.93 -25.18
CA SER A 168 57.01 -36.91 -25.76
C SER A 168 56.00 -36.45 -24.72
N PRO A 169 55.50 -35.20 -24.75
CA PRO A 169 55.79 -34.16 -25.74
C PRO A 169 57.03 -33.32 -25.40
N PHE A 170 57.82 -33.00 -26.43
CA PHE A 170 59.07 -32.25 -26.30
C PHE A 170 58.82 -30.80 -25.95
N ALA A 171 59.60 -30.24 -25.04
CA ALA A 171 59.70 -28.78 -24.92
C ALA A 171 60.21 -28.18 -26.25
N ASN A 172 59.85 -26.92 -26.54
CA ASN A 172 60.14 -26.31 -27.85
C ASN A 172 61.64 -26.17 -28.12
N ASP A 173 62.42 -25.88 -27.09
CA ASP A 173 63.88 -25.83 -27.14
C ASP A 173 64.48 -27.22 -27.41
N VAL A 174 63.94 -28.26 -26.77
CA VAL A 174 64.35 -29.65 -27.02
C VAL A 174 64.08 -30.05 -28.47
N ALA A 175 62.86 -29.81 -28.96
CA ALA A 175 62.51 -30.09 -30.35
C ALA A 175 63.42 -29.32 -31.33
N LEU A 176 63.67 -28.03 -31.07
CA LEU A 176 64.58 -27.21 -31.88
C LEU A 176 66.00 -27.79 -31.91
N ASN A 177 66.53 -28.23 -30.78
CA ASN A 177 67.87 -28.83 -30.69
C ASN A 177 67.94 -30.16 -31.45
N LEU A 178 66.92 -31.01 -31.34
CA LEU A 178 66.82 -32.25 -32.11
C LEU A 178 66.75 -31.95 -33.62
N THR A 179 65.96 -30.96 -34.04
CA THR A 179 65.90 -30.52 -35.44
C THR A 179 67.24 -29.97 -35.94
N LYS A 180 67.96 -29.18 -35.13
CA LYS A 180 69.31 -28.69 -35.48
C LYS A 180 70.28 -29.85 -35.71
N ARG A 181 70.22 -30.90 -34.86
CA ARG A 181 71.04 -32.10 -35.03
C ARG A 181 70.71 -32.85 -36.32
N ILE A 182 69.42 -33.01 -36.65
CA ILE A 182 68.99 -33.59 -37.94
C ILE A 182 69.56 -32.77 -39.10
N LYS A 183 69.44 -31.44 -39.05
CA LYS A 183 69.95 -30.54 -40.10
C LYS A 183 71.47 -30.63 -40.27
N SER A 184 72.23 -30.64 -39.17
CA SER A 184 73.68 -30.80 -39.21
C SER A 184 74.06 -32.11 -39.90
N ARG A 185 73.44 -33.23 -39.49
CA ARG A 185 73.74 -34.53 -40.09
C ARG A 185 73.39 -34.60 -41.58
N LEU A 186 72.29 -33.97 -41.97
CA LEU A 186 71.89 -33.87 -43.37
C LEU A 186 72.92 -33.08 -44.17
N SER A 187 73.39 -31.95 -43.64
CA SER A 187 74.44 -31.13 -44.27
C SER A 187 75.76 -31.90 -44.42
N ASP A 188 76.16 -32.66 -43.40
CA ASP A 188 77.37 -33.49 -43.46
C ASP A 188 77.25 -34.53 -44.59
N LEU A 189 76.11 -35.22 -44.68
CA LEU A 189 75.86 -36.21 -45.73
C LEU A 189 75.80 -35.60 -47.13
N GLU A 190 75.26 -34.39 -47.25
CA GLU A 190 75.22 -33.66 -48.52
C GLU A 190 76.63 -33.27 -48.97
N ASN A 191 77.47 -32.77 -48.07
CA ASN A 191 78.86 -32.46 -48.33
C ASN A 191 79.64 -33.71 -48.74
N ASP A 192 79.53 -34.81 -47.97
CA ASP A 192 80.14 -36.10 -48.29
C ASP A 192 79.74 -36.59 -49.70
N LEU A 193 78.46 -36.43 -50.07
CA LEU A 193 77.97 -36.81 -51.39
C LEU A 193 78.59 -35.95 -52.50
N GLN A 194 78.70 -34.64 -52.30
CA GLN A 194 79.34 -33.74 -53.27
C GLN A 194 80.82 -34.05 -53.44
N GLU A 195 81.56 -34.26 -52.34
CA GLU A 195 82.96 -34.65 -52.38
C GLU A 195 83.16 -35.97 -53.15
N LYS A 196 82.33 -36.98 -52.89
CA LYS A 196 82.39 -38.25 -53.63
C LYS A 196 82.04 -38.10 -55.10
N LYS A 197 81.12 -37.21 -55.47
CA LYS A 197 80.83 -36.91 -56.88
C LYS A 197 82.05 -36.28 -57.58
N VAL A 198 82.72 -35.33 -56.92
CA VAL A 198 83.93 -34.70 -57.47
C VAL A 198 85.03 -35.74 -57.65
N LEU A 199 85.26 -36.60 -56.66
CA LEU A 199 86.22 -37.70 -56.77
C LEU A 199 85.88 -38.67 -57.90
N PHE A 200 84.60 -39.02 -58.08
CA PHE A 200 84.16 -39.88 -59.17
C PHE A 200 84.38 -39.24 -60.55
N LEU A 201 84.09 -37.95 -60.69
CA LEU A 201 84.34 -37.20 -61.94
C LEU A 201 85.85 -37.09 -62.23
N LEU A 202 86.68 -36.85 -61.22
CA LEU A 202 88.14 -36.82 -61.39
C LEU A 202 88.68 -38.19 -61.80
N PHE A 203 88.20 -39.27 -61.17
CA PHE A 203 88.59 -40.64 -61.52
C PHE A 203 88.17 -41.02 -62.95
N TRP A 204 86.98 -40.59 -63.39
CA TRP A 204 86.48 -40.83 -64.75
C TRP A 204 87.22 -40.01 -65.82
N ASN A 205 87.68 -38.80 -65.51
CA ASN A 205 88.47 -37.97 -66.44
C ASN A 205 89.95 -38.38 -66.57
N CYS A 206 90.41 -39.31 -65.73
CA CYS A 206 91.76 -39.90 -65.81
C CYS A 206 91.81 -41.23 -66.59
N TYR A 207 90.66 -41.70 -67.10
CA TYR A 207 90.51 -42.82 -68.04
C TYR A 207 90.07 -42.31 -69.41
#